data_AF-A0A9N9SDW3-F1
#
_entry.id   AF-A0A9N9SDW3-F1
#
_cell.length_a   1.000
_cell.length_b   1.000
_cell.length_c   1.000
_cell.angle_alpha   90.00
_cell.angle_beta   90.00
_cell.angle_gamma   90.00
#
_symmetry.space_group_name_H-M   'P 1'
#
loop_
_entity.id
_entity.type
_entity.pdbx_description
1 polymer ?
#
loop_
_entity_poly.entity_id
_entity_poly.type
_entity_poly.pdbx_seq_one_letter_code
_entity_poly.pdbx_strand_id
1 'polypeptide(L)'
;MEIPGNSSAEIVQGLKNVSAEWLQVTSSSEMTKHLLSNPLSGLAYGPVIEPDLPGAIITGKSHDMLEKGKFHDIPLIVGHTSLEAMFGSLSVLVRFWMTKYDADPSLLIPRSMNADNLTKSTIAPSLKWKYFGLMPIATSSEETMRFISDDQFERPIQEAIRLYSRKSNVYFYRF
;
A
#
# COMPACT_ATOMS: atom_id res chain seq x y z
N MET A 1 10.17 -9.25 26.80
CA MET A 1 9.08 -8.92 27.75
C MET A 1 7.82 -9.46 27.13
N GLU A 2 7.14 -10.38 27.82
CA GLU A 2 5.83 -10.87 27.38
C GLU A 2 4.75 -9.98 27.97
N ILE A 3 3.76 -9.61 27.16
CA ILE A 3 2.57 -8.91 27.63
C ILE A 3 1.49 -9.96 27.83
N PRO A 4 1.18 -10.35 29.09
CA PRO A 4 0.14 -11.34 29.34
C PRO A 4 -1.24 -10.73 29.05
N GLY A 5 -2.14 -11.50 28.44
CA GLY A 5 -3.52 -11.11 28.21
C GLY A 5 -4.15 -11.84 27.02
N ASN A 6 -5.42 -12.23 27.17
CA ASN A 6 -6.19 -12.91 26.13
C ASN A 6 -7.29 -12.01 25.55
N SER A 7 -7.45 -10.79 26.08
CA SER A 7 -8.39 -9.77 25.62
C SER A 7 -7.71 -8.48 25.18
N SER A 8 -8.33 -7.73 24.28
CA SER A 8 -7.82 -6.42 23.84
C SER A 8 -7.61 -5.45 25.00
N ALA A 9 -8.48 -5.48 26.02
CA ALA A 9 -8.37 -4.61 27.19
C ALA A 9 -7.12 -4.93 28.04
N GLU A 10 -6.84 -6.22 28.28
CA GLU A 10 -5.65 -6.67 29.01
C GLU A 10 -4.37 -6.31 28.25
N ILE A 11 -4.34 -6.56 26.93
CA ILE A 11 -3.19 -6.25 26.09
C ILE A 11 -2.90 -4.75 26.09
N VAL A 12 -3.93 -3.90 25.93
CA VAL A 12 -3.77 -2.44 25.97
C VAL A 12 -3.24 -1.99 27.33
N GLN A 13 -3.74 -2.56 28.43
CA GLN A 13 -3.25 -2.16 29.73
C GLN A 13 -1.83 -2.65 30.02
N GLY A 14 -1.46 -3.83 29.54
CA GLY A 14 -0.08 -4.29 29.56
C GLY A 14 0.85 -3.36 28.77
N LEU A 15 0.45 -2.96 27.55
CA LEU A 15 1.22 -2.04 26.70
C LEU A 15 1.42 -0.67 27.35
N LYS A 16 0.44 -0.15 28.10
CA LYS A 16 0.55 1.13 28.82
C LYS A 16 1.61 1.14 29.93
N ASN A 17 1.99 -0.03 30.44
CA ASN A 17 3.03 -0.15 31.47
C ASN A 17 4.44 -0.33 30.88
N VAL A 18 4.57 -0.39 29.55
CA VAL A 18 5.84 -0.50 28.85
C VAL A 18 6.36 0.89 28.48
N SER A 19 7.68 1.08 28.52
CA SER A 19 8.27 2.37 28.12
C SER A 19 8.04 2.67 26.64
N ALA A 20 7.80 3.94 26.32
CA ALA A 20 7.61 4.38 24.94
C ALA A 20 8.83 4.05 24.06
N GLU A 21 10.05 4.13 24.61
CA GLU A 21 11.28 3.74 23.92
C GLU A 21 11.25 2.26 23.50
N TRP A 22 10.86 1.36 24.40
CA TRP A 22 10.81 -0.06 24.09
C TRP A 22 9.72 -0.38 23.07
N LEU A 23 8.56 0.28 23.18
CA LEU A 23 7.49 0.17 22.17
C LEU A 23 7.98 0.63 20.79
N GLN A 24 8.70 1.75 20.73
CA GLN A 24 9.25 2.27 19.48
C GLN A 24 10.28 1.32 18.86
N VAL A 25 11.21 0.80 19.65
CA VAL A 25 12.23 -0.16 19.18
C VAL A 25 11.58 -1.42 18.64
N THR A 26 10.60 -1.97 19.36
CA THR A 26 9.88 -3.19 18.97
C THR A 26 9.04 -2.96 17.72
N SER A 27 8.29 -1.85 17.68
CA SER A 27 7.50 -1.41 16.51
C SER A 27 8.37 -1.26 15.25
N SER A 28 9.55 -0.64 15.39
CA SER A 28 10.49 -0.47 14.27
C SER A 28 11.05 -1.80 13.76
N SER A 29 11.30 -2.76 14.66
CA SER A 29 11.73 -4.11 14.30
C SER A 29 10.64 -4.87 13.54
N GLU A 30 9.39 -4.83 14.01
CA GLU A 30 8.27 -5.47 13.32
C GLU A 30 7.95 -4.81 11.98
N MET A 31 8.03 -3.47 11.90
CA MET A 31 7.92 -2.75 10.63
C MET A 31 9.00 -3.20 9.64
N THR A 32 10.24 -3.35 10.10
CA THR A 32 11.34 -3.84 9.25
C THR A 32 11.05 -5.25 8.74
N LYS A 33 10.60 -6.17 9.62
CA LYS A 33 10.20 -7.54 9.20
C LYS A 33 9.06 -7.52 8.20
N HIS A 34 8.05 -6.67 8.41
CA HIS A 34 6.92 -6.53 7.50
C HIS A 34 7.38 -6.05 6.11
N LEU A 35 8.19 -4.99 6.07
CA LEU A 35 8.79 -4.47 4.83
C LEU A 35 9.67 -5.51 4.13
N LEU A 36 10.45 -6.30 4.86
CA LEU A 36 11.27 -7.36 4.29
C LEU A 36 10.44 -8.53 3.73
N SER A 37 9.22 -8.74 4.24
CA SER A 37 8.32 -9.78 3.74
C SER A 37 7.74 -9.39 2.36
N ASN A 38 7.16 -8.20 2.27
CA ASN A 38 6.64 -7.61 1.04
C ASN A 38 6.44 -6.09 1.23
N PRO A 39 7.32 -5.22 0.70
CA PRO A 39 7.21 -3.78 0.82
C PRO A 39 5.98 -3.17 0.11
N LEU A 40 5.33 -3.91 -0.80
CA LEU A 40 4.08 -3.48 -1.46
C LEU A 40 2.82 -3.91 -0.70
N SER A 41 2.97 -4.57 0.46
CA SER A 41 1.82 -5.00 1.29
C SER A 41 1.25 -3.92 2.19
N GLY A 42 1.78 -2.70 2.11
CA GLY A 42 1.38 -1.57 2.94
C GLY A 42 2.22 -1.42 4.20
N LEU A 43 1.73 -0.59 5.12
CA LEU A 43 2.41 -0.27 6.37
C LEU A 43 1.96 -1.21 7.49
N ALA A 44 2.89 -1.57 8.39
CA ALA A 44 2.57 -2.37 9.59
C ALA A 44 1.56 -1.67 10.52
N TYR A 45 1.61 -0.34 10.54
CA TYR A 45 0.69 0.52 11.27
C TYR A 45 0.15 1.59 10.32
N GLY A 46 -1.16 1.72 10.25
CA GLY A 46 -1.84 2.67 9.38
C GLY A 46 -3.32 2.76 9.71
N PRO A 47 -4.08 3.55 8.94
CA PRO A 47 -5.53 3.65 9.11
C PRO A 47 -6.20 2.28 8.97
N VAL A 48 -7.20 2.02 9.82
CA VAL A 48 -8.00 0.78 9.82
C VAL A 48 -9.49 1.10 9.79
N ILE A 49 -10.31 0.12 9.43
CA ILE A 49 -11.76 0.21 9.62
C ILE A 49 -12.04 0.00 11.11
N GLU A 50 -12.56 1.05 11.76
CA GLU A 50 -12.91 1.07 13.16
C GLU A 50 -14.31 0.47 13.39
N PRO A 51 -14.55 -0.14 14.57
CA PRO A 51 -15.91 -0.42 15.02
C PRO A 51 -16.73 0.87 15.08
N ASP A 52 -18.03 0.77 14.77
CA ASP A 52 -18.94 1.91 14.79
C ASP A 52 -19.26 2.33 16.25
N LEU A 53 -18.37 3.16 16.81
CA LEU A 53 -18.42 3.66 18.18
C LEU A 53 -18.28 5.19 18.18
N PRO A 54 -18.76 5.89 19.22
CA PRO A 54 -18.60 7.34 19.34
C PRO A 54 -17.14 7.77 19.20
N GLY A 55 -16.85 8.65 18.23
CA GLY A 55 -15.51 9.13 17.94
C GLY A 55 -14.74 8.36 16.87
N ALA A 56 -15.31 7.28 16.29
CA ALA A 56 -14.72 6.59 15.16
C ALA A 56 -14.56 7.53 13.95
N ILE A 57 -13.42 7.44 13.26
CA ILE A 57 -13.07 8.29 12.12
C ILE A 57 -13.34 7.55 10.81
N ILE A 58 -12.91 6.29 10.70
CA ILE A 58 -13.03 5.47 9.48
C ILE A 58 -13.85 4.22 9.79
N THR A 59 -15.14 4.24 9.49
CA THR A 59 -16.06 3.11 9.74
C THR A 59 -16.35 2.26 8.51
N GLY A 60 -15.68 2.51 7.39
CA GLY A 60 -15.89 1.79 6.14
C GLY A 60 -14.69 1.83 5.18
N LYS A 61 -14.80 1.09 4.08
CA LYS A 61 -13.79 1.10 3.01
C LYS A 61 -13.79 2.46 2.32
N SER A 62 -12.62 3.06 2.17
CA SER A 62 -12.45 4.38 1.54
C SER A 62 -13.03 4.43 0.13
N HIS A 63 -12.77 3.41 -0.69
CA HIS A 63 -13.32 3.30 -2.05
C HIS A 63 -14.85 3.32 -2.06
N ASP A 64 -15.50 2.46 -1.28
CA ASP A 64 -16.97 2.42 -1.16
C ASP A 64 -17.55 3.75 -0.67
N MET A 65 -16.88 4.43 0.26
CA MET A 65 -17.32 5.73 0.78
C MET A 65 -17.26 6.80 -0.31
N LEU A 66 -16.18 6.85 -1.08
CA LEU A 66 -16.03 7.76 -2.22
C LEU A 66 -17.05 7.46 -3.31
N GLU A 67 -17.25 6.19 -3.66
CA GLU A 67 -18.23 5.78 -4.66
C GLU A 67 -19.66 6.19 -4.28
N LYS A 68 -20.02 6.09 -2.99
CA LYS A 68 -21.32 6.48 -2.45
C LYS A 68 -21.45 7.99 -2.20
N GLY A 69 -20.44 8.80 -2.53
CA GLY A 69 -20.48 10.25 -2.29
C GLY A 69 -20.42 10.65 -0.81
N LYS A 70 -19.97 9.73 0.06
CA LYS A 70 -19.84 9.92 1.52
C LYS A 70 -18.53 10.62 1.87
N PHE A 71 -18.39 11.85 1.39
CA PHE A 71 -17.25 12.73 1.66
C PHE A 71 -17.73 14.18 1.69
N HIS A 72 -16.90 15.05 2.28
CA HIS A 72 -17.13 16.49 2.31
C HIS A 72 -17.03 17.08 0.91
N ASP A 73 -18.05 17.84 0.51
CA ASP A 73 -18.09 18.47 -0.80
C ASP A 73 -17.28 19.78 -0.79
N ILE A 74 -15.99 19.66 -1.07
CA ILE A 74 -15.04 20.77 -1.13
C ILE A 74 -14.15 20.65 -2.38
N PRO A 75 -13.71 21.77 -2.99
CA PRO A 75 -12.76 21.70 -4.09
C PRO A 75 -11.42 21.08 -3.67
N LEU A 76 -10.84 20.21 -4.51
CA LEU A 76 -9.56 19.55 -4.26
C LEU A 76 -8.52 19.88 -5.33
N ILE A 77 -7.27 20.05 -4.93
CA ILE A 77 -6.10 20.00 -5.84
C ILE A 77 -5.37 18.70 -5.55
N VAL A 78 -5.19 17.86 -6.57
CA VAL A 78 -4.54 16.55 -6.44
C VAL A 78 -3.57 16.39 -7.61
N GLY A 79 -2.44 15.74 -7.39
CA GLY A 79 -1.51 15.46 -8.46
C GLY A 79 -0.50 14.39 -8.07
N HIS A 80 0.35 14.05 -9.03
CA HIS A 80 1.48 13.15 -8.82
C HIS A 80 2.67 13.58 -9.69
N THR A 81 3.86 13.12 -9.35
CA THR A 81 5.06 13.30 -10.18
C THR A 81 5.10 12.29 -11.33
N SER A 82 5.94 12.54 -12.32
CA SER A 82 6.21 11.61 -13.42
C SER A 82 6.93 10.31 -12.99
N LEU A 83 7.51 10.26 -11.79
CA LEU A 83 8.17 9.10 -11.20
C LEU A 83 8.19 9.16 -9.66
N GLU A 84 7.07 8.82 -9.02
CA GLU A 84 6.90 8.94 -7.56
C GLU A 84 7.84 8.03 -6.76
N ALA A 85 8.17 6.86 -7.31
CA ALA A 85 9.06 5.91 -6.68
C ALA A 85 10.53 6.12 -7.10
N MET A 86 10.96 7.36 -7.37
CA MET A 86 12.35 7.62 -7.73
C MET A 86 13.28 7.33 -6.54
N PHE A 87 14.23 6.41 -6.72
CA PHE A 87 15.31 6.13 -5.77
C PHE A 87 16.66 6.11 -6.51
N GLY A 88 17.74 6.55 -5.85
CA GLY A 88 19.06 6.65 -6.50
C GLY A 88 19.64 5.30 -6.94
N SER A 89 19.34 4.22 -6.20
CA SER A 89 19.58 2.84 -6.62
C SER A 89 18.70 1.87 -5.84
N LEU A 90 18.36 0.72 -6.42
CA LEU A 90 17.77 -0.38 -5.66
C LEU A 90 18.78 -0.92 -4.66
N SER A 91 18.45 -0.89 -3.37
CA SER A 91 19.27 -1.53 -2.34
C SER A 91 19.38 -3.03 -2.61
N VAL A 92 20.46 -3.65 -2.12
CA VAL A 92 20.69 -5.11 -2.26
C VAL A 92 19.49 -5.91 -1.73
N LEU A 93 18.88 -5.45 -0.63
CA LEU A 93 17.69 -6.07 -0.04
C LEU A 93 16.49 -6.04 -0.99
N VAL A 94 16.24 -4.90 -1.64
CA VAL A 94 15.14 -4.79 -2.61
C VAL A 94 15.42 -5.68 -3.82
N ARG A 95 16.65 -5.70 -4.35
CA ARG A 95 17.02 -6.60 -5.47
C ARG A 95 16.82 -8.07 -5.12
N PHE A 96 17.27 -8.48 -3.93
CA PHE A 96 17.05 -9.84 -3.44
C PHE A 96 15.56 -10.16 -3.35
N TRP A 97 14.75 -9.24 -2.84
CA TRP A 97 13.31 -9.43 -2.80
C TRP A 97 12.67 -9.53 -4.19
N MET A 98 13.12 -8.73 -5.15
CA MET A 98 12.63 -8.77 -6.54
C MET A 98 12.88 -10.12 -7.21
N THR A 99 13.87 -10.92 -6.77
CA THR A 99 14.04 -12.29 -7.27
C THR A 99 12.83 -13.19 -6.98
N LYS A 100 12.08 -12.89 -5.91
CA LYS A 100 10.80 -13.59 -5.63
C LYS A 100 9.76 -13.28 -6.70
N TYR A 101 9.78 -12.08 -7.25
CA TYR A 101 8.87 -11.64 -8.31
C TYR A 101 9.26 -12.25 -9.66
N ASP A 102 10.55 -12.50 -9.88
CA ASP A 102 11.01 -13.29 -11.01
C ASP A 102 10.53 -14.75 -10.93
N ALA A 103 10.57 -15.35 -9.73
CA ALA A 103 10.07 -16.71 -9.50
C ALA A 103 8.53 -16.80 -9.55
N ASP A 104 7.83 -15.78 -9.06
CA ASP A 104 6.36 -15.69 -9.06
C ASP A 104 5.89 -14.30 -9.51
N PRO A 105 5.69 -14.09 -10.82
CA PRO A 105 5.17 -12.83 -11.35
C PRO A 105 3.76 -12.48 -10.88
N SER A 106 3.01 -13.42 -10.27
CA SER A 106 1.68 -13.12 -9.72
C SER A 106 1.74 -12.15 -8.54
N LEU A 107 2.92 -11.99 -7.93
CA LEU A 107 3.17 -10.99 -6.89
C LEU A 107 3.12 -9.53 -7.41
N LEU A 108 3.19 -9.32 -8.73
CA LEU A 108 2.94 -8.01 -9.36
C LEU A 108 1.46 -7.60 -9.31
N ILE A 109 0.55 -8.55 -9.07
CA ILE A 109 -0.89 -8.26 -9.04
C ILE A 109 -1.24 -7.63 -7.69
N PRO A 110 -1.86 -6.44 -7.68
CA PRO A 110 -2.28 -5.79 -6.44
C PRO A 110 -3.25 -6.68 -5.65
N ARG A 111 -3.02 -6.82 -4.35
CA ARG A 111 -3.88 -7.64 -3.48
C ARG A 111 -5.34 -7.19 -3.50
N SER A 112 -5.59 -5.89 -3.66
CA SER A 112 -6.92 -5.31 -3.73
C SER A 112 -7.74 -5.77 -4.93
N MET A 113 -7.12 -6.35 -5.95
CA MET A 113 -7.83 -6.91 -7.10
C MET A 113 -8.67 -8.14 -6.74
N ASN A 114 -8.37 -8.81 -5.61
CA ASN A 114 -9.05 -10.04 -5.18
C ASN A 114 -9.19 -11.09 -6.31
N ALA A 115 -8.20 -11.15 -7.21
CA ALA A 115 -8.19 -12.03 -8.36
C ALA A 115 -8.08 -13.50 -7.94
N ASP A 116 -8.90 -14.36 -8.54
CA ASP A 116 -8.75 -15.81 -8.41
C ASP A 116 -7.50 -16.32 -9.17
N ASN A 117 -7.18 -17.61 -9.00
CA ASN A 117 -5.95 -18.17 -9.59
C ASN A 117 -5.97 -18.14 -11.14
N LEU A 118 -7.14 -18.28 -11.76
CA LEU A 118 -7.28 -18.24 -13.22
C LEU A 118 -7.06 -16.83 -13.77
N THR A 119 -7.58 -15.83 -13.07
CA THR A 119 -7.39 -14.42 -13.38
C THR A 119 -5.91 -14.05 -13.19
N LYS A 120 -5.30 -14.52 -12.10
CA LYS A 120 -3.86 -14.30 -11.84
C LYS A 120 -2.97 -14.87 -12.94
N SER A 121 -3.23 -16.08 -13.42
CA SER A 121 -2.42 -16.71 -14.48
C SER A 121 -2.51 -15.96 -15.81
N THR A 122 -3.56 -15.17 -16.03
CA THR A 122 -3.75 -14.37 -17.26
C THR A 122 -3.15 -12.96 -17.12
N ILE A 123 -3.31 -12.34 -15.95
CA ILE A 123 -2.88 -10.95 -15.71
C ILE A 123 -1.38 -10.86 -15.42
N ALA A 124 -0.83 -11.81 -14.66
CA ALA A 124 0.57 -11.75 -14.25
C ALA A 124 1.54 -11.68 -15.44
N PRO A 125 1.40 -12.48 -16.51
CA PRO A 125 2.25 -12.35 -17.70
C PRO A 125 2.09 -11.00 -18.40
N SER A 126 0.87 -10.47 -18.44
CA SER A 126 0.57 -9.18 -19.07
C SER A 126 1.23 -8.01 -18.31
N LEU A 127 1.17 -8.01 -16.97
CA LEU A 127 1.86 -7.03 -16.13
C LEU A 127 3.39 -7.17 -16.24
N LYS A 128 3.90 -8.41 -16.20
CA LYS A 128 5.33 -8.69 -16.37
C LYS A 128 5.82 -8.13 -17.71
N TRP A 129 5.11 -8.41 -18.79
CA TRP A 129 5.45 -7.91 -20.11
C TRP A 129 5.37 -6.39 -20.20
N LYS A 130 4.29 -5.78 -19.70
CA LYS A 130 4.06 -4.32 -19.74
C LYS A 130 5.21 -3.53 -19.13
N TYR A 131 5.70 -3.94 -17.95
CA TYR A 131 6.70 -3.17 -17.22
C TYR A 131 8.13 -3.65 -17.50
N PHE A 132 8.33 -4.96 -17.66
CA PHE A 132 9.68 -5.55 -17.63
C PHE A 132 10.03 -6.32 -18.90
N GLY A 133 9.08 -6.56 -19.81
CA GLY A 133 9.30 -7.40 -20.98
C GLY A 133 9.94 -8.74 -20.64
N LEU A 134 10.99 -9.09 -21.39
CA LEU A 134 11.80 -10.30 -21.18
C LEU A 134 12.87 -10.15 -20.09
N MET A 135 13.08 -8.95 -19.54
CA MET A 135 14.15 -8.69 -18.58
C MET A 135 13.77 -9.19 -17.18
N PRO A 136 14.72 -9.72 -16.39
CA PRO A 136 14.46 -10.04 -14.98
C PRO A 136 14.08 -8.79 -14.18
N ILE A 137 13.06 -8.89 -13.33
CA ILE A 137 12.59 -7.81 -12.46
C ILE A 137 13.71 -7.37 -11.52
N ALA A 138 14.48 -8.31 -10.95
CA ALA A 138 15.55 -8.01 -9.99
C ALA A 138 16.69 -7.13 -10.54
N THR A 139 16.85 -7.08 -11.86
CA THR A 139 17.86 -6.24 -12.52
C THR A 139 17.29 -4.98 -13.16
N SER A 140 15.96 -4.90 -13.33
CA SER A 140 15.25 -3.83 -14.05
C SER A 140 14.87 -2.67 -13.12
N SER A 141 15.83 -1.79 -12.83
CA SER A 141 15.68 -0.78 -11.77
C SER A 141 14.71 0.34 -12.14
N GLU A 142 14.79 0.87 -13.35
CA GLU A 142 13.91 1.95 -13.81
C GLU A 142 12.47 1.46 -14.01
N GLU A 143 12.33 0.26 -14.56
CA GLU A 143 11.05 -0.42 -14.76
C GLU A 143 10.36 -0.68 -13.41
N THR A 144 11.15 -1.05 -12.39
CA THR A 144 10.66 -1.19 -11.02
C THR A 144 10.16 0.15 -10.48
N MET A 145 10.91 1.24 -10.67
CA MET A 145 10.44 2.58 -10.26
C MET A 145 9.12 2.96 -10.96
N ARG A 146 9.02 2.69 -12.27
CA ARG A 146 7.79 2.96 -13.04
C ARG A 146 6.62 2.12 -12.54
N PHE A 147 6.83 0.82 -12.34
CA PHE A 147 5.80 -0.07 -11.80
C PHE A 147 5.28 0.40 -10.45
N ILE A 148 6.18 0.73 -9.50
CA ILE A 148 5.78 1.18 -8.17
C ILE A 148 5.06 2.55 -8.26
N SER A 149 5.55 3.46 -9.11
CA SER A 149 4.91 4.77 -9.33
C SER A 149 3.47 4.60 -9.84
N ASP A 150 3.28 3.73 -10.83
CA ASP A 150 1.96 3.45 -11.39
C ASP A 150 1.03 2.78 -10.36
N ASP A 151 1.53 1.76 -9.66
CA ASP A 151 0.70 0.93 -8.79
C ASP A 151 0.34 1.61 -7.45
N GLN A 152 1.30 2.28 -6.82
CA GLN A 152 1.13 2.85 -5.48
C GLN A 152 0.66 4.30 -5.50
N PHE A 153 0.80 5.01 -6.62
CA PHE A 153 0.47 6.44 -6.71
C PHE A 153 -0.48 6.76 -7.87
N GLU A 154 -0.03 6.64 -9.12
CA GLU A 154 -0.77 7.17 -10.27
C GLU A 154 -2.16 6.53 -10.42
N ARG A 155 -2.24 5.19 -10.45
CA ARG A 155 -3.52 4.47 -10.56
C ARG A 155 -4.49 4.80 -9.43
N PRO A 156 -4.13 4.69 -8.13
CA PRO A 156 -5.06 5.04 -7.05
C PRO A 156 -5.43 6.53 -7.01
N ILE A 157 -4.53 7.45 -7.38
CA ILE A 157 -4.82 8.88 -7.48
C ILE A 157 -5.86 9.15 -8.59
N GLN A 158 -5.68 8.57 -9.77
CA GLN A 158 -6.64 8.71 -10.86
C GLN A 158 -8.02 8.14 -10.50
N GLU A 159 -8.07 7.00 -9.81
CA GLU A 159 -9.34 6.45 -9.33
C GLU A 159 -10.01 7.36 -8.29
N ALA A 160 -9.25 7.92 -7.35
CA ALA A 160 -9.78 8.87 -6.39
C ALA A 160 -10.34 10.12 -7.09
N ILE A 161 -9.61 10.70 -8.05
CA ILE A 161 -10.07 11.85 -8.85
C ILE A 161 -11.36 11.53 -9.59
N ARG A 162 -11.46 10.35 -10.22
CA ARG A 162 -12.66 9.89 -10.92
C ARG A 162 -13.88 9.81 -9.98
N LEU A 163 -13.68 9.45 -8.72
CA LEU A 163 -14.76 9.37 -7.73
C LEU A 163 -15.12 10.76 -7.16
N TYR A 164 -14.13 11.57 -6.78
CA TYR A 164 -14.35 12.91 -6.24
C TYR A 164 -15.03 13.86 -7.25
N SER A 165 -14.61 13.80 -8.52
CA SER A 165 -15.14 14.65 -9.60
C SER A 165 -16.62 14.43 -9.92
N ARG A 166 -17.24 13.38 -9.38
CA ARG A 166 -18.70 13.16 -9.48
C ARG A 166 -19.51 14.17 -8.67
N LYS A 167 -18.91 14.79 -7.65
CA LYS A 167 -19.60 15.68 -6.71
C LYS A 167 -18.87 17.01 -6.50
N SER A 168 -17.53 17.01 -6.48
CA SER A 168 -16.73 18.19 -6.15
C SER A 168 -15.81 18.61 -7.29
N ASN A 169 -15.43 19.88 -7.31
CA ASN A 169 -14.44 20.39 -8.27
C ASN A 169 -13.06 19.81 -7.95
N VAL A 170 -12.41 19.17 -8.94
CA VAL A 170 -11.07 18.60 -8.79
C VAL A 170 -10.13 19.23 -9.80
N TYR A 171 -9.04 19.82 -9.31
CA TYR A 171 -7.95 20.36 -10.12
C TYR A 171 -6.80 19.34 -10.11
N PHE A 172 -6.53 18.73 -11.26
CA PHE A 172 -5.51 17.71 -11.39
C PHE A 172 -4.23 18.27 -12.01
N TYR A 173 -3.07 17.92 -11.45
CA TYR A 173 -1.77 18.22 -12.06
C TYR A 173 -0.87 17.00 -12.10
N ARG A 174 0.08 17.02 -13.05
CA ARG A 174 1.20 16.09 -13.10
C ARG A 174 2.49 16.90 -13.18
N PHE A 175 3.44 16.61 -12.28
CA PHE A 175 4.74 17.28 -12.20
C PHE A 175 5.83 16.50 -12.94
#